data_AF-A0A314XIX6-F1
#
_entry.id   AF-A0A314XIX6-F1
#
_cell.length_a   1.000
_cell.length_b   1.000
_cell.length_c   1.000
_cell.angle_alpha   90.00
_cell.angle_beta   90.00
_cell.angle_gamma   90.00
#
_symmetry.space_group_name_H-M   'P 1'
#
loop_
_entity.id
_entity.type
_entity.pdbx_description
1 polymer ?
#
loop_
_entity_poly.entity_id
_entity_poly.type
_entity_poly.pdbx_seq_one_letter_code
_entity_poly.pdbx_strand_id
1 'polypeptide(L)'
;MWRPYFEPYHLIMVQDGDPSRTIKVPDGFECELYNWNDINCILGPKASCISFKDSACRCFGYLVSKKKYIFTIDGDCFVAKDPSGKEINALEQNIRTC
;
A
#
# COMPACT_ATOMS: atom_id res chain seq x y z
N MET A 1 -16.71 1.50 2.92
CA MET A 1 -15.84 0.72 3.84
C MET A 1 -14.83 -0.02 2.97
N TRP A 2 -13.52 0.01 3.24
CA TRP A 2 -12.48 -0.47 2.30
C TRP A 2 -12.37 -1.99 2.13
N ARG A 3 -12.95 -2.76 3.05
CA ARG A 3 -12.81 -4.22 3.08
C ARG A 3 -13.09 -4.93 1.75
N PRO A 4 -14.20 -4.66 1.02
CA PRO A 4 -14.48 -5.33 -0.25
C PRO A 4 -13.41 -5.09 -1.33
N TYR A 5 -12.66 -3.99 -1.23
CA TYR A 5 -11.65 -3.59 -2.21
C TYR A 5 -10.28 -4.18 -1.91
N PHE A 6 -10.02 -4.59 -0.66
CA PHE A 6 -8.69 -5.01 -0.18
C PHE A 6 -8.63 -6.48 0.21
N GLU A 7 -9.71 -7.04 0.77
CA GLU A 7 -9.78 -8.44 1.23
C GLU A 7 -9.38 -9.49 0.17
N PRO A 8 -9.67 -9.32 -1.14
CA PRO A 8 -9.25 -10.30 -2.15
C PRO A 8 -7.75 -10.26 -2.48
N TYR A 9 -7.00 -9.27 -1.99
CA TYR A 9 -5.63 -8.99 -2.41
C TYR A 9 -4.63 -9.15 -1.25
N HIS A 10 -3.37 -9.42 -1.61
CA HIS A 10 -2.28 -9.39 -0.64
C HIS A 10 -1.88 -7.94 -0.37
N LEU A 11 -1.90 -7.54 0.90
CA LEU A 11 -1.68 -6.17 1.32
C LEU A 11 -0.28 -5.99 1.88
N ILE A 12 0.46 -5.05 1.30
CA ILE A 12 1.74 -4.55 1.80
C ILE A 12 1.54 -3.07 2.09
N MET A 13 1.65 -2.69 3.36
CA MET A 13 1.58 -1.31 3.81
C MET A 13 2.99 -0.83 4.14
N VAL A 14 3.43 0.24 3.49
CA VAL A 14 4.68 0.91 3.84
C VAL A 14 4.33 2.27 4.41
N GLN A 15 4.55 2.45 5.71
CA GLN A 15 4.34 3.71 6.41
C GLN A 15 5.34 4.74 5.90
N ASP A 16 4.80 5.84 5.36
CA ASP A 16 5.59 7.01 5.03
C ASP A 16 5.81 7.91 6.27
N GLY A 17 6.96 8.57 6.31
CA GLY A 17 7.33 9.52 7.36
C GLY A 17 7.78 8.90 8.67
N ASP A 18 7.32 9.47 9.79
CA ASP A 18 7.81 9.19 11.14
C ASP A 18 7.51 7.74 11.60
N PRO A 19 8.53 6.87 11.74
CA PRO A 19 8.33 5.47 12.12
C PRO A 19 7.94 5.29 13.60
N SER A 20 7.95 6.35 14.42
CA SER A 20 7.48 6.27 15.81
C SER A 20 5.96 6.29 15.93
N ARG A 21 5.25 6.71 14.86
CA ARG A 21 3.78 6.72 14.83
C ARG A 21 3.26 5.31 14.62
N THR A 22 2.35 4.86 15.48
CA THR A 22 1.70 3.56 15.33
C THR A 22 0.50 3.66 14.40
N ILE A 23 0.53 2.92 13.30
CA ILE A 23 -0.65 2.68 12.46
C ILE A 23 -1.45 1.52 13.04
N LYS A 24 -2.76 1.72 13.21
CA LYS A 24 -3.69 0.65 13.63
C LYS A 24 -4.34 0.05 12.40
N VAL A 25 -4.01 -1.20 12.11
CA VAL A 25 -4.71 -1.99 11.09
C VAL A 25 -5.98 -2.57 11.74
N PRO A 26 -7.17 -2.38 11.15
CA PRO A 26 -8.40 -2.98 11.68
C PRO A 26 -8.31 -4.51 11.69
N ASP A 27 -9.02 -5.13 12.63
CA ASP A 27 -9.09 -6.59 12.71
C ASP A 27 -9.61 -7.22 11.41
N GLY A 28 -9.07 -8.39 11.06
CA GLY A 28 -9.49 -9.17 9.90
C GLY A 28 -8.78 -8.82 8.58
N PHE A 29 -7.82 -7.89 8.58
CA PHE A 29 -6.91 -7.70 7.46
C PHE A 29 -5.58 -8.40 7.73
N GLU A 30 -5.21 -9.35 6.86
CA GLU A 30 -3.84 -9.86 6.80
C GLU A 30 -3.01 -8.91 5.93
N CYS A 31 -2.15 -8.12 6.57
CA CYS A 31 -1.23 -7.24 5.86
C CYS A 31 0.19 -7.33 6.44
N GLU A 32 1.17 -7.14 5.56
CA GLU A 32 2.54 -6.88 5.97
C GLU A 32 2.73 -5.37 6.15
N LEU A 33 3.10 -4.94 7.36
CA LEU A 33 3.35 -3.54 7.67
C LEU A 33 4.84 -3.30 7.84
N TYR A 34 5.37 -2.33 7.09
CA TYR A 34 6.75 -1.89 7.14
C TYR A 34 6.82 -0.39 7.42
N ASN A 35 7.88 0.05 8.10
CA ASN A 35 8.24 1.45 8.28
C ASN A 35 9.73 1.67 7.98
N TRP A 36 10.23 2.89 8.21
CA TRP A 36 11.62 3.24 7.95
C TRP A 36 12.66 2.43 8.75
N ASN A 37 12.33 1.95 9.94
CA ASN A 37 13.23 1.05 10.68
C ASN A 37 13.38 -0.28 9.95
N ASP A 38 12.28 -0.81 9.40
CA ASP A 38 12.30 -2.06 8.64
C ASP A 38 13.07 -1.89 7.32
N ILE A 39 12.83 -0.79 6.60
CA ILE A 39 13.57 -0.47 5.36
C ILE A 39 15.07 -0.39 5.63
N ASN A 40 15.47 0.33 6.69
CA ASN A 40 16.87 0.47 7.07
C ASN A 40 17.49 -0.86 7.50
N CYS A 41 16.73 -1.70 8.23
CA CYS A 41 17.19 -3.02 8.66
C CYS A 41 17.40 -3.97 7.47
N ILE A 42 16.43 -4.01 6.54
CA ILE A 42 16.42 -4.95 5.42
C ILE A 42 17.40 -4.55 4.32
N LEU A 43 17.47 -3.26 3.97
CA LEU A 43 18.35 -2.78 2.90
C LEU A 43 19.76 -2.43 3.41
N GLY A 44 19.92 -2.16 4.70
CA GLY A 44 21.20 -1.83 5.32
C GLY A 44 21.88 -0.64 4.62
N PRO A 45 23.17 -0.76 4.24
CA PRO A 45 23.88 0.30 3.52
C PRO A 45 23.23 0.73 2.19
N LYS A 46 22.34 -0.08 1.62
CA LYS A 46 21.62 0.24 0.38
C LYS A 46 20.34 1.04 0.61
N ALA A 47 19.93 1.28 1.86
CA ALA A 47 18.67 1.97 2.17
C ALA A 47 18.56 3.36 1.50
N SER A 48 19.69 4.01 1.23
CA SER A 48 19.74 5.29 0.52
C SER A 48 19.23 5.23 -0.94
N CYS A 49 19.01 4.04 -1.51
CA CYS A 49 18.36 3.90 -2.82
C CYS A 49 16.86 4.22 -2.78
N ILE A 50 16.26 4.29 -1.58
CA ILE A 50 14.89 4.73 -1.35
C ILE A 50 14.95 6.12 -0.69
N SER A 51 14.35 7.10 -1.33
CA SER A 51 14.27 8.46 -0.79
C SER A 51 13.39 8.49 0.46
N PHE A 52 13.83 9.20 1.51
CA PHE A 52 13.00 9.53 2.69
C PHE A 52 11.93 10.58 2.39
N LYS A 53 12.03 11.26 1.25
CA LYS A 53 11.07 12.28 0.84
C LYS A 53 9.95 11.66 0.04
N ASP A 54 8.77 12.21 0.28
CA ASP A 54 7.56 11.92 -0.46
C ASP A 54 7.23 10.43 -0.46
N SER A 55 6.37 10.07 -1.40
CA SER A 55 5.87 8.72 -1.57
C SER A 55 6.86 7.66 -2.08
N ALA A 56 8.17 7.91 -1.99
CA ALA A 56 9.20 6.99 -2.47
C ALA A 56 9.23 5.67 -1.68
N CYS A 57 8.64 5.62 -0.49
CA CYS A 57 8.46 4.39 0.29
C CYS A 57 7.76 3.26 -0.49
N ARG A 58 6.91 3.60 -1.49
CA ARG A 58 6.25 2.62 -2.37
C ARG A 58 7.25 1.75 -3.15
N CYS A 59 8.44 2.27 -3.44
CA CYS A 59 9.52 1.53 -4.09
C CYS A 59 9.97 0.33 -3.25
N PHE A 60 9.92 0.45 -1.91
CA PHE A 60 10.20 -0.68 -1.03
C PHE A 60 9.16 -1.79 -1.22
N GLY A 61 7.88 -1.42 -1.31
CA GLY A 61 6.80 -2.36 -1.58
C GLY A 61 7.02 -3.17 -2.88
N TYR A 62 7.56 -2.54 -3.92
CA TYR A 62 7.93 -3.23 -5.16
C TYR A 62 9.07 -4.23 -4.97
N LEU A 63 10.05 -3.92 -4.11
CA LEU A 63 11.18 -4.80 -3.86
C LEU A 63 10.79 -6.05 -3.05
N VAL A 64 9.88 -5.92 -2.09
CA VAL A 64 9.50 -7.03 -1.20
C VAL A 64 8.35 -7.88 -1.73
N SER A 65 7.54 -7.33 -2.64
CA SER A 65 6.41 -8.06 -3.23
C SER A 65 6.88 -9.24 -4.09
N LYS A 66 6.15 -10.35 -3.97
CA LYS A 66 6.31 -11.55 -4.82
C LYS A 66 5.21 -11.68 -5.87
N LYS A 67 4.31 -10.68 -5.97
CA LYS A 67 3.15 -10.72 -6.86
C LYS A 67 3.53 -10.22 -8.25
N LYS A 68 2.92 -10.82 -9.28
CA LYS A 68 3.14 -10.43 -10.68
C LYS A 68 2.61 -9.04 -11.00
N TYR A 69 1.50 -8.64 -10.37
CA TYR A 69 0.87 -7.34 -10.54
C TYR A 69 0.79 -6.66 -9.18
N ILE A 70 1.12 -5.36 -9.17
CA ILE A 70 1.10 -4.53 -7.98
C ILE A 70 0.32 -3.27 -8.33
N PHE A 71 -0.68 -2.96 -7.50
CA PHE A 71 -1.39 -1.69 -7.52
C PHE A 71 -0.99 -0.90 -6.29
N THR A 72 -0.67 0.38 -6.45
CA THR A 72 -0.34 1.26 -5.34
C THR A 72 -1.47 2.24 -5.08
N ILE A 73 -1.84 2.37 -3.82
CA ILE A 73 -2.89 3.27 -3.35
C ILE A 73 -2.28 4.15 -2.26
N ASP A 74 -2.52 5.46 -2.35
CA ASP A 74 -2.02 6.41 -1.37
C ASP A 74 -2.90 6.44 -0.12
N GLY A 75 -2.34 6.89 1.01
CA GLY A 75 -3.02 6.91 2.30
C GLY A 75 -4.21 7.86 2.38
N ASP A 76 -4.28 8.84 1.47
CA ASP A 76 -5.35 9.83 1.34
C ASP A 76 -6.30 9.56 0.16
N CYS A 77 -6.23 8.36 -0.44
CA CYS A 77 -7.19 7.93 -1.44
C CYS A 77 -8.57 7.66 -0.83
N PHE A 78 -9.61 7.79 -1.66
CA PHE A 78 -10.99 7.48 -1.31
C PHE A 78 -11.62 6.58 -2.38
N VAL A 79 -12.61 5.77 -1.98
CA VAL A 79 -13.39 4.96 -2.92
C VAL A 79 -14.15 5.91 -3.86
N ALA A 80 -13.86 5.81 -5.16
CA ALA A 80 -14.52 6.61 -6.18
C ALA A 80 -16.02 6.27 -6.26
N LYS A 81 -16.83 7.25 -6.67
CA LYS A 81 -18.26 7.09 -6.90
C LYS A 81 -18.62 7.49 -8.32
N ASP A 82 -19.57 6.79 -8.91
CA ASP A 82 -20.14 7.14 -10.20
C ASP A 82 -21.11 8.35 -10.07
N PRO A 83 -21.65 8.89 -11.18
CA PRO A 83 -22.61 10.00 -11.13
C PRO A 83 -23.91 9.70 -10.37
N SER A 84 -24.24 8.42 -10.13
CA SER A 84 -25.38 8.01 -9.30
C SER A 84 -25.03 7.91 -7.80
N GLY A 85 -23.76 8.12 -7.45
CA GLY A 85 -23.24 8.02 -6.09
C GLY A 85 -22.86 6.59 -5.68
N LYS A 86 -22.92 5.62 -6.60
CA LYS A 86 -22.55 4.23 -6.33
C LYS A 86 -21.03 4.10 -6.30
N GLU A 87 -20.52 3.37 -5.32
CA GLU A 87 -19.08 3.10 -5.19
C GLU A 87 -18.54 2.28 -6.38
N ILE A 88 -17.31 2.59 -6.77
CA ILE A 88 -16.61 2.00 -7.91
C ILE A 88 -15.43 1.17 -7.39
N ASN A 89 -15.34 -0.10 -7.83
CA ASN A 89 -14.16 -0.93 -7.63
C ASN A 89 -13.17 -0.75 -8.80
N ALA A 90 -12.36 0.30 -8.72
CA ALA A 90 -11.42 0.65 -9.79
C ALA A 90 -10.38 -0.44 -10.05
N LEU A 91 -9.94 -1.17 -9.01
CA LEU A 91 -9.01 -2.28 -9.13
C LEU A 91 -9.60 -3.43 -9.95
N GLU A 92 -10.81 -3.87 -9.58
CA GLU A 92 -11.49 -4.96 -10.28
C GLU A 92 -11.82 -4.60 -11.74
N GLN A 93 -12.25 -3.36 -11.98
CA GLN A 93 -12.50 -2.88 -13.34
C GLN A 93 -11.21 -2.91 -14.17
N ASN A 94 -10.11 -2.41 -13.63
CA ASN A 94 -8.81 -2.41 -14.32
C ASN A 94 -8.39 -3.84 -14.70
N ILE A 95 -8.45 -4.79 -13.75
CA ILE A 95 -8.09 -6.20 -13.98
C ILE A 95 -8.94 -6.84 -15.08
N ARG A 96 -10.26 -6.56 -15.13
CA ARG A 96 -11.16 -7.14 -16.13
C ARG A 96 -10.99 -6.58 -17.54
N THR A 97 -10.42 -5.37 -17.66
CA THR A 97 -10.23 -4.68 -18.95
C THR A 97 -8.83 -4.83 -19.53
N CYS A 98 -7.89 -5.39 -18.77
CA CYS A 98 -6.56 -5.77 -19.24
C CYS A 98 -6.57 -7.15 -19.91
#